data_AF-F4P8K5-F1
#
_entry.id   AF-F4P8K5-F1
#
_cell.length_a   1.000
_cell.length_b   1.000
_cell.length_c   1.000
_cell.angle_alpha   90.00
_cell.angle_beta   90.00
_cell.angle_gamma   90.00
#
_symmetry.space_group_name_H-M   'P 1'
#
loop_
_entity.id
_entity.type
_entity.pdbx_description
1 polymer ?
#
loop_
_entity_poly.entity_id
_entity_poly.type
_entity_poly.pdbx_seq_one_letter_code
_entity_poly.pdbx_strand_id
1 'polypeptide(L)'
;MSSNICSPASTVDKSFIKDTIISETPQTLLIDVREPSETSAGMIPTAHNIPVGSLQSALALNSEEFRKQYHFDKPDCNKNITVYCRSGVRSAKAAQCFMENGYTR
;
A
#
# COMPACT_ATOMS: atom_id res chain seq x y z
N MET A 1 -31.98 6.29 1.82
CA MET A 1 -30.85 5.81 2.62
C MET A 1 -29.64 5.83 1.70
N SER A 2 -28.80 6.86 1.86
CA SER A 2 -27.77 7.22 0.89
C SER A 2 -26.70 6.15 0.80
N SER A 3 -26.62 5.50 -0.36
CA SER A 3 -25.54 4.61 -0.74
C SER A 3 -24.25 5.42 -0.80
N ASN A 4 -23.35 5.25 0.17
CA ASN A 4 -21.99 5.76 0.07
C ASN A 4 -21.28 4.93 -1.01
N ILE A 5 -21.36 5.41 -2.26
CA ILE A 5 -20.55 4.90 -3.36
C ILE A 5 -19.13 5.40 -3.10
N CYS A 6 -18.33 4.55 -2.46
CA CYS A 6 -16.92 4.79 -2.25
C CYS A 6 -16.22 4.82 -3.61
N SER A 7 -15.38 5.85 -3.83
CA SER A 7 -14.68 6.02 -5.10
C SER A 7 -13.71 4.86 -5.35
N PRO A 8 -13.55 4.39 -6.60
CA PRO A 8 -12.67 3.29 -6.92
C PRO A 8 -11.20 3.64 -6.65
N ALA A 9 -10.40 2.64 -6.28
CA ALA A 9 -8.94 2.75 -6.28
C ALA A 9 -8.47 3.38 -7.59
N SER A 10 -7.81 4.53 -7.49
CA SER A 10 -7.37 5.29 -8.66
C SER A 10 -5.98 4.83 -9.07
N THR A 11 -5.83 4.37 -10.31
CA THR A 11 -4.51 4.03 -10.86
C THR A 11 -3.69 5.32 -10.99
N VAL A 12 -2.58 5.39 -10.26
CA VAL A 12 -1.62 6.49 -10.38
C VAL A 12 -0.47 6.11 -11.30
N ASP A 13 -0.03 7.06 -12.12
CA ASP A 13 1.13 6.85 -12.99
C ASP A 13 2.43 6.86 -12.18
N LYS A 14 3.51 6.30 -12.75
CA LYS A 14 4.85 6.33 -12.14
C LYS A 14 5.34 7.77 -11.87
N SER A 15 4.93 8.73 -12.70
CA SER A 15 5.20 10.16 -12.50
C SER A 15 4.59 10.69 -11.22
N PHE A 16 3.35 10.33 -10.91
CA PHE A 16 2.68 10.71 -9.66
C PHE A 16 3.45 10.25 -8.43
N ILE A 17 3.98 9.02 -8.45
CA ILE A 17 4.79 8.49 -7.34
C ILE A 17 6.07 9.31 -7.19
N LYS A 18 6.75 9.66 -8.30
CA LYS A 18 7.93 10.54 -8.26
C LYS A 18 7.59 11.91 -7.68
N ASP A 19 6.51 12.52 -8.12
CA ASP A 19 6.11 13.85 -7.66
C ASP A 19 5.69 13.83 -6.18
N THR A 20 5.05 12.75 -5.73
CA THR A 20 4.70 12.53 -4.32
C THR A 20 5.95 12.43 -3.43
N ILE A 21 7.01 11.76 -3.92
CA ILE A 21 8.30 11.67 -3.21
C ILE A 21 9.00 13.03 -3.19
N ILE A 22 9.00 13.76 -4.32
CA ILE A 22 9.74 15.02 -4.50
C ILE A 22 9.06 16.18 -3.77
N SER A 23 7.73 16.19 -3.70
CA SER A 23 6.96 17.28 -3.09
C SER A 23 6.83 17.17 -1.56
N GLU A 24 7.46 16.16 -0.93
CA GLU A 24 7.32 15.85 0.50
C GLU A 24 5.86 15.82 0.97
N THR A 25 4.90 15.50 0.10
CA THR A 25 3.49 15.45 0.49
C THR A 25 3.30 14.40 1.59
N PRO A 26 3.00 14.79 2.84
CA PRO A 26 3.09 13.90 4.01
C PRO A 26 1.97 12.85 4.09
N GLN A 27 1.18 12.67 3.03
CA GLN A 27 -0.20 12.21 3.18
C GLN A 27 -0.47 10.81 2.67
N THR A 28 0.50 10.09 2.10
CA THR A 28 0.27 8.70 1.67
C THR A 28 1.32 7.73 2.20
N LEU A 29 0.83 6.61 2.73
CA LEU A 29 1.67 5.46 3.05
C LEU A 29 2.02 4.74 1.76
N LEU A 30 3.31 4.66 1.45
CA LEU A 30 3.78 4.00 0.25
C LEU A 30 4.15 2.54 0.55
N ILE A 31 3.52 1.60 -0.16
CA ILE A 31 3.71 0.15 0.02
C ILE A 31 4.22 -0.49 -1.28
N ASP A 32 5.41 -1.07 -1.20
CA ASP A 32 6.00 -1.91 -2.24
C ASP A 32 5.49 -3.34 -2.08
N VAL A 33 4.77 -3.85 -3.09
CA VAL A 33 4.17 -5.19 -3.04
C VAL A 33 4.97 -6.26 -3.81
N ARG A 34 6.22 -5.94 -4.14
CA ARG A 34 7.18 -6.90 -4.71
C ARG A 34 7.66 -7.89 -3.65
N GLU A 35 8.29 -8.97 -4.12
CA GLU A 35 8.94 -9.92 -3.22
C GLU A 35 10.19 -9.28 -2.58
N PRO A 36 10.58 -9.67 -1.35
CA PRO A 36 11.72 -9.06 -0.66
C PRO A 36 13.05 -9.22 -1.41
N SER A 37 13.18 -10.28 -2.22
CA SER A 37 14.36 -10.49 -3.07
C SER A 37 14.49 -9.41 -4.15
N GLU A 38 13.38 -8.87 -4.67
CA GLU A 38 13.38 -7.80 -5.68
C GLU A 38 13.63 -6.41 -5.07
N THR A 39 13.28 -6.22 -3.79
CA THR A 39 13.44 -4.93 -3.10
C THR A 39 14.86 -4.68 -2.63
N SER A 40 15.67 -5.74 -2.48
CA SER A 40 17.12 -5.63 -2.20
C SER A 40 17.89 -4.81 -3.25
N ALA A 41 17.42 -4.80 -4.50
CA ALA A 41 17.97 -4.01 -5.59
C ALA A 41 17.63 -2.50 -5.50
N GLY A 42 16.82 -2.11 -4.52
CA GLY A 42 16.37 -0.74 -4.29
C GLY A 42 14.85 -0.64 -4.18
N MET A 43 14.43 0.28 -3.32
CA MET A 43 13.05 0.70 -3.13
C MET A 43 12.96 2.21 -3.20
N ILE A 44 11.75 2.72 -3.40
CA ILE A 44 11.49 4.14 -3.20
C ILE A 44 11.80 4.48 -1.73
N PRO A 45 12.56 5.56 -1.44
CA PRO A 45 12.74 6.02 -0.07
C PRO A 45 11.39 6.22 0.63
N THR A 46 11.29 5.86 1.91
CA THR A 46 10.06 5.87 2.73
C THR A 46 8.99 4.82 2.38
N ALA A 47 9.20 3.95 1.38
CA ALA A 47 8.30 2.83 1.13
C ALA A 47 8.49 1.71 2.15
N HIS A 48 7.40 1.06 2.53
CA HIS A 48 7.41 -0.20 3.29
C HIS A 48 7.13 -1.37 2.36
N ASN A 49 7.76 -2.52 2.59
CA ASN A 49 7.51 -3.72 1.78
C ASN A 49 6.48 -4.63 2.45
N ILE A 50 5.40 -4.94 1.72
CA ILE A 50 4.47 -6.02 2.06
C ILE A 50 4.20 -6.80 0.78
N PRO A 51 4.82 -7.97 0.59
CA PRO A 51 4.62 -8.77 -0.62
C PRO A 51 3.14 -9.09 -0.84
N VAL A 52 2.67 -9.02 -2.09
CA VAL A 52 1.25 -9.23 -2.41
C VAL A 52 0.70 -10.57 -1.91
N GLY A 53 1.54 -11.62 -1.88
CA GLY A 53 1.16 -12.94 -1.37
C GLY A 53 0.97 -12.99 0.16
N SER A 54 1.57 -12.06 0.89
CA SER A 54 1.47 -11.94 2.35
C SER A 54 0.49 -10.85 2.79
N LEU A 55 -0.06 -10.08 1.85
CA LEU A 55 -0.86 -8.90 2.18
C LEU A 55 -2.14 -9.26 2.96
N GLN A 56 -2.87 -10.30 2.52
CA GLN A 56 -4.10 -10.71 3.20
C GLN A 56 -3.84 -11.13 4.65
N SER A 57 -2.78 -11.90 4.90
CA SER A 57 -2.42 -12.30 6.26
C SER A 57 -1.92 -11.10 7.07
N ALA A 58 -1.16 -10.19 6.46
CA ALA A 58 -0.72 -8.95 7.10
C ALA A 58 -1.91 -8.13 7.61
N LEU A 59 -2.94 -7.93 6.79
CA LEU A 59 -4.12 -7.14 7.17
C LEU A 59 -4.97 -7.83 8.25
N ALA A 60 -4.87 -9.15 8.40
CA ALA A 60 -5.54 -9.90 9.46
C ALA A 60 -4.84 -9.84 10.83
N LEU A 61 -3.55 -9.47 10.89
CA LEU A 61 -2.80 -9.35 12.14
C LEU A 61 -3.34 -8.23 13.03
N ASN A 62 -3.18 -8.35 14.35
CA ASN A 62 -3.37 -7.20 15.22
C ASN A 62 -2.23 -6.18 15.06
N SER A 63 -2.38 -4.97 15.59
CA SER A 63 -1.41 -3.89 15.39
C SER A 63 -0.02 -4.19 15.96
N GLU A 64 0.07 -4.96 17.05
CA GLU A 64 1.35 -5.32 17.68
C GLU A 64 2.11 -6.35 16.83
N GLU A 65 1.43 -7.41 16.40
CA GLU A 65 1.99 -8.45 15.54
C GLU A 65 2.43 -7.90 14.19
N PHE A 66 1.59 -7.04 13.59
CA PHE A 66 1.91 -6.35 12.35
C PHE A 66 3.21 -5.55 12.48
N ARG A 67 3.32 -4.72 13.52
CA ARG A 67 4.49 -3.88 13.74
C ARG A 67 5.74 -4.70 14.00
N LYS A 68 5.62 -5.83 14.71
CA LYS A 68 6.73 -6.75 14.94
C LYS A 68 7.25 -7.38 13.64
N GLN A 69 6.35 -7.73 12.72
CA GLN A 69 6.69 -8.40 11.47
C GLN A 69 7.16 -7.45 10.36
N TYR A 70 6.50 -6.30 10.20
CA TYR A 70 6.73 -5.37 9.09
C TYR A 70 7.52 -4.12 9.50
N HIS A 71 7.78 -3.92 10.79
CA HIS A 71 8.59 -2.83 11.34
C HIS A 71 8.00 -1.43 11.09
N PHE A 72 6.69 -1.33 10.93
CA PHE A 72 5.95 -0.06 10.91
C PHE A 72 4.52 -0.25 11.44
N ASP A 73 3.83 0.84 11.75
CA ASP A 73 2.47 0.78 12.29
C ASP A 73 1.48 0.28 11.25
N LYS A 74 0.59 -0.64 11.67
CA LYS A 74 -0.50 -1.11 10.82
C LYS A 74 -1.32 0.08 10.31
N PRO A 75 -1.57 0.20 9.00
CA PRO A 75 -2.31 1.33 8.47
C PRO A 75 -3.74 1.37 9.00
N ASP A 76 -4.23 2.58 9.27
CA ASP A 76 -5.65 2.84 9.52
C ASP A 76 -6.42 2.82 8.20
N CYS A 77 -7.67 2.36 8.21
CA CYS A 77 -8.56 2.31 7.05
C CYS A 77 -8.80 3.68 6.37
N ASN A 78 -8.59 4.78 7.11
CA ASN A 78 -8.76 6.16 6.61
C ASN A 78 -7.46 6.77 6.05
N LYS A 79 -6.31 6.10 6.18
CA LYS A 79 -5.03 6.60 5.69
C LYS A 79 -4.96 6.39 4.18
N ASN A 80 -4.45 7.36 3.43
CA ASN A 80 -4.25 7.17 1.99
C ASN A 80 -3.10 6.18 1.77
N ILE A 81 -3.33 5.10 1.02
CA ILE A 81 -2.32 4.08 0.74
C ILE A 81 -2.02 4.03 -0.74
N THR A 82 -0.76 4.26 -1.11
CA THR A 82 -0.27 4.07 -2.46
C THR A 82 0.47 2.74 -2.53
N VAL A 83 -0.04 1.78 -3.31
CA VAL A 83 0.64 0.51 -3.59
C VAL A 83 1.33 0.55 -4.94
N TYR A 84 2.56 0.02 -5.02
CA TYR A 84 3.28 -0.08 -6.28
C TYR A 84 4.02 -1.42 -6.45
N CYS A 85 4.25 -1.80 -7.71
CA CYS A 85 5.10 -2.94 -8.06
C CYS A 85 5.79 -2.69 -9.40
N ARG A 86 6.53 -3.68 -9.93
CA ARG A 86 7.29 -3.53 -11.17
C ARG A 86 6.42 -3.32 -12.43
N SER A 87 5.33 -4.09 -12.59
CA SER A 87 4.54 -4.17 -13.82
C SER A 87 3.08 -3.75 -13.69
N GLY A 88 2.64 -3.35 -12.50
CA GLY A 88 1.25 -2.96 -12.21
C GLY A 88 0.30 -4.10 -11.80
N VAL A 89 0.55 -5.34 -12.24
CA VAL A 89 -0.37 -6.48 -11.97
C VAL A 89 -0.52 -6.78 -10.48
N ARG A 90 0.58 -6.77 -9.72
CA ARG A 90 0.56 -7.05 -8.28
C ARG A 90 -0.01 -5.90 -7.46
N SER A 91 0.22 -4.66 -7.88
CA SER A 91 -0.32 -3.49 -7.20
C SER A 91 -1.82 -3.35 -7.41
N ALA A 92 -2.35 -3.74 -8.58
CA ALA A 92 -3.80 -3.86 -8.78
C ALA A 92 -4.44 -4.89 -7.83
N LYS A 93 -3.83 -6.07 -7.68
CA LYS A 93 -4.29 -7.10 -6.72
C LYS A 93 -4.20 -6.60 -5.27
N ALA A 94 -3.12 -5.90 -4.93
CA ALA A 94 -2.95 -5.35 -3.59
C ALA A 94 -4.01 -4.28 -3.28
N ALA A 95 -4.28 -3.36 -4.21
CA ALA A 95 -5.32 -2.36 -4.06
C ALA A 95 -6.70 -3.00 -3.83
N GLN A 96 -7.02 -4.06 -4.55
CA GLN A 96 -8.25 -4.83 -4.32
C GLN A 96 -8.30 -5.43 -2.91
N CYS A 97 -7.22 -6.08 -2.47
CA CYS A 97 -7.12 -6.64 -1.12
C CYS A 97 -7.31 -5.57 -0.04
N PHE A 98 -6.73 -4.38 -0.21
CA PHE A 98 -6.97 -3.24 0.70
C PHE A 98 -8.45 -2.83 0.72
N MET A 99 -9.09 -2.66 -0.44
CA MET A 99 -10.52 -2.32 -0.51
C MET A 99 -11.42 -3.36 0.16
N GLU A 100 -11.15 -4.65 -0.06
CA GLU A 100 -11.90 -5.76 0.56
C GLU A 100 -11.76 -5.80 2.09
N ASN A 101 -10.65 -5.27 2.62
CA ASN A 101 -10.40 -5.16 4.06
C ASN A 101 -10.80 -3.78 4.64
N GLY A 102 -11.57 -2.99 3.89
CA GLY A 102 -12.18 -1.74 4.38
C GLY A 102 -11.30 -0.50 4.27
N TYR A 103 -10.18 -0.57 3.55
CA TYR A 103 -9.36 0.61 3.25
C TYR A 103 -9.95 1.37 2.07
N THR A 104 -10.19 2.65 2.25
CA THR A 104 -11.02 3.45 1.31
C THR A 104 -10.24 4.50 0.53
N ARG A 105 -8.94 4.64 0.78
CA ARG A 105 -8.10 5.72 0.26
C ARG A 105 -6.68 5.30 -0.08
#